data_AF-A0A942AA91-F1
#
_entry.id   AF-A0A942AA91-F1
#
_cell.length_a   1.000
_cell.length_b   1.000
_cell.length_c   1.000
_cell.angle_alpha   90.00
_cell.angle_beta   90.00
_cell.angle_gamma   90.00
#
_symmetry.space_group_name_H-M   'P 1'
#
loop_
_entity.id
_entity.type
_entity.pdbx_description
1 polymer ?
#
loop_
_entity_poly.entity_id
_entity_poly.type
_entity_poly.pdbx_seq_one_letter_code
_entity_poly.pdbx_strand_id
1 'polypeptide(L)' 'VTDPYFGVAVPTTCEGVPSELMIPANTWEDKAAYEAKAKELAKSFVENFKKYTHMSAEVVAAGPKAE' A
#
# COMPACT_ATOMS: atom_id res chain seq x y z
N VAL A 1 6.06 -10.94 -1.11
CA VAL A 1 6.90 -9.71 -1.06
C VAL A 1 6.21 -8.68 -0.18
N THR A 2 6.93 -7.71 0.37
CA THR A 2 6.29 -6.65 1.17
C THR A 2 5.98 -5.44 0.30
N ASP A 3 4.76 -4.92 0.38
CA ASP A 3 4.39 -3.69 -0.31
C ASP A 3 5.16 -2.49 0.29
N PRO A 4 5.82 -1.65 -0.52
CA PRO A 4 6.67 -0.58 -0.02
C PRO A 4 5.90 0.60 0.60
N TYR A 5 4.62 0.78 0.26
CA TYR A 5 3.80 1.92 0.70
C TYR A 5 2.90 1.55 1.89
N PHE A 6 2.33 0.37 1.88
CA PHE A 6 1.35 -0.11 2.88
C PHE A 6 1.94 -1.13 3.84
N GLY A 7 3.13 -1.67 3.58
CA GLY A 7 3.80 -2.63 4.47
C GLY A 7 3.14 -4.00 4.55
N VAL A 8 2.13 -4.27 3.73
CA VAL A 8 1.39 -5.54 3.73
C VAL A 8 2.16 -6.63 2.99
N ALA A 9 1.96 -7.89 3.39
CA ALA A 9 2.48 -9.04 2.67
C ALA A 9 1.65 -9.29 1.40
N VAL A 10 2.30 -9.17 0.25
CA VAL A 10 1.72 -9.42 -1.08
C VAL A 10 2.11 -10.83 -1.53
N PRO A 11 1.14 -11.71 -1.83
CA PRO A 11 1.42 -13.02 -2.42
C PRO A 11 2.00 -12.83 -3.83
N THR A 12 2.94 -13.68 -4.25
CA THR A 12 3.54 -13.61 -5.58
C THR A 12 2.89 -14.54 -6.60
N THR A 13 2.06 -15.48 -6.13
CA THR A 13 1.38 -16.49 -6.95
C THR A 13 0.05 -16.86 -6.32
N CYS A 14 -0.95 -17.12 -7.16
CA CYS A 14 -2.23 -17.69 -6.76
C CYS A 14 -2.73 -18.59 -7.90
N GLU A 15 -3.23 -19.78 -7.58
CA GLU A 15 -3.71 -20.72 -8.60
C GLU A 15 -4.87 -20.11 -9.40
N GLY A 16 -4.82 -20.24 -10.73
CA GLY A 16 -5.82 -19.65 -11.62
C GLY A 16 -5.72 -18.14 -11.79
N VAL A 17 -4.71 -17.47 -11.22
CA VAL A 17 -4.52 -16.02 -11.36
C VAL A 17 -3.15 -15.70 -11.97
N PRO A 18 -3.09 -14.89 -13.04
CA PRO A 18 -1.83 -14.43 -13.62
C PRO A 18 -0.94 -13.73 -12.57
N SER A 19 0.32 -14.13 -12.48
CA SER A 19 1.26 -13.59 -11.48
C SER A 19 1.55 -12.10 -11.68
N GLU A 20 1.37 -11.57 -12.90
CA GLU A 20 1.51 -10.15 -13.19
C GLU A 20 0.48 -9.28 -12.43
N LEU A 21 -0.70 -9.81 -12.15
CA LEU A 21 -1.76 -9.09 -11.43
C LEU A 21 -1.51 -9.03 -9.92
N MET A 22 -0.60 -9.87 -9.40
CA MET A 22 -0.27 -9.92 -7.98
C MET A 22 0.43 -8.65 -7.50
N ILE A 23 1.16 -7.97 -8.39
CA ILE A 23 1.88 -6.74 -8.09
C ILE A 23 1.17 -5.61 -8.86
N PRO A 24 0.36 -4.75 -8.20
CA PRO A 24 -0.45 -3.75 -8.89
C PRO A 24 0.34 -2.79 -9.77
N ALA A 25 1.60 -2.50 -9.43
CA ALA A 25 2.48 -1.70 -10.28
C ALA A 25 2.60 -2.28 -11.70
N ASN A 26 2.51 -3.60 -11.87
CA ASN A 26 2.61 -4.31 -13.16
C ASN A 26 1.42 -4.10 -14.08
N THR A 27 0.29 -3.63 -13.56
CA THR A 27 -0.89 -3.32 -14.37
C THR A 27 -0.91 -1.88 -14.88
N TRP A 28 0.05 -1.05 -14.47
CA TRP A 28 0.20 0.33 -14.90
C TRP A 28 1.26 0.44 -16.00
N GLU A 29 0.92 1.14 -17.08
CA GLU A 29 1.86 1.47 -18.16
C GLU A 29 2.98 2.39 -17.66
N ASP A 30 2.63 3.37 -16.82
CA ASP A 30 3.56 4.30 -16.19
C ASP A 30 3.75 3.96 -14.70
N LYS A 31 4.94 3.45 -14.37
CA LYS A 31 5.34 3.11 -13.00
C LYS A 31 5.48 4.32 -12.08
N ALA A 32 5.91 5.46 -12.62
CA ALA A 32 6.05 6.69 -11.85
C ALA A 32 4.67 7.26 -11.50
N ALA A 33 3.70 7.16 -12.42
CA ALA A 33 2.31 7.51 -12.13
C ALA A 33 1.70 6.61 -11.05
N TYR A 34 1.99 5.31 -11.07
CA TYR A 34 1.59 4.39 -10.01
C TYR A 34 2.20 4.76 -8.66
N GLU A 35 3.51 5.02 -8.61
CA GLU A 35 4.20 5.44 -7.38
C GLU A 35 3.59 6.73 -6.81
N ALA A 36 3.37 7.74 -7.66
CA ALA A 36 2.75 9.00 -7.24
C ALA A 36 1.35 8.76 -6.66
N LYS A 37 0.55 7.90 -7.30
CA LYS A 37 -0.80 7.57 -6.82
C LYS A 37 -0.80 6.76 -5.54
N ALA A 38 0.13 5.81 -5.37
CA ALA A 38 0.30 5.03 -4.16
C ALA A 38 0.69 5.92 -2.97
N LYS A 39 1.61 6.86 -3.17
CA LYS A 39 2.01 7.85 -2.15
C LYS A 39 0.86 8.79 -1.78
N GLU A 40 0.09 9.27 -2.77
CA GLU A 40 -1.12 10.08 -2.54
C GLU A 40 -2.16 9.34 -1.70
N LEU A 41 -2.38 8.06 -1.99
CA LEU A 41 -3.30 7.21 -1.24
C LEU A 41 -2.78 6.96 0.18
N ALA A 42 -1.50 6.61 0.35
CA ALA A 42 -0.87 6.44 1.66
C ALA A 42 -1.02 7.70 2.52
N LYS A 43 -0.76 8.88 1.95
CA LYS A 43 -0.99 10.17 2.62
C LYS A 43 -2.45 10.36 3.02
N SER A 44 -3.40 10.01 2.16
CA SER A 44 -4.83 10.11 2.46
C SER A 44 -5.25 9.21 3.63
N PHE A 45 -4.69 8.00 3.72
CA PHE A 45 -4.88 7.12 4.89
C PHE A 45 -4.33 7.77 6.16
N VAL A 46 -3.11 8.28 6.13
CA VAL A 46 -2.47 8.96 7.28
C VAL A 46 -3.30 10.16 7.74
N GLU A 47 -3.76 11.01 6.80
CA GLU A 47 -4.59 12.17 7.12
C GLU A 47 -5.94 11.76 7.72
N ASN A 48 -6.61 10.76 7.15
CA ASN A 48 -7.87 10.26 7.71
C ASN A 48 -7.67 9.65 9.11
N PHE A 49 -6.54 8.98 9.32
CA PHE A 49 -6.26 8.29 10.57
C PHE A 49 -6.10 9.24 11.78
N LYS A 50 -5.75 10.52 11.54
CA LYS A 50 -5.68 11.56 12.59
C LYS A 50 -6.97 11.74 13.38
N LYS A 51 -8.12 11.32 12.83
CA LYS A 51 -9.43 11.35 13.51
C LYS A 51 -9.52 10.32 14.65
N TYR A 52 -8.67 9.30 14.66
CA TYR A 52 -8.67 8.22 15.65
C TYR A 52 -7.56 8.45 16.68
N THR A 53 -7.91 9.05 17.81
CA THR A 53 -6.95 9.47 18.86
C THR A 53 -6.66 8.40 19.90
N HIS A 54 -7.38 7.26 19.88
CA HIS A 54 -7.34 6.25 20.94
C HIS A 54 -6.92 4.86 20.44
N MET A 55 -6.03 4.81 19.46
CA MET A 55 -5.51 3.55 18.91
C MET A 55 -4.25 3.11 19.65
N SER A 56 -4.00 1.80 19.71
CA SER A 56 -2.78 1.28 20.29
C SER A 56 -1.56 1.69 19.46
N ALA A 57 -0.39 1.76 20.09
CA ALA A 57 0.86 2.07 19.40
C ALA A 57 1.14 1.11 18.23
N GLU A 58 0.73 -0.15 18.35
CA GLU A 58 0.84 -1.16 17.30
C GLU A 58 0.04 -0.78 16.05
N VAL A 59 -1.22 -0.32 16.23
CA VAL A 59 -2.07 0.10 15.11
C VAL A 59 -1.51 1.37 14.46
N VAL A 60 -1.00 2.32 15.25
CA VAL A 60 -0.37 3.53 14.72
C VAL A 60 0.88 3.19 13.91
N ALA A 61 1.70 2.24 14.38
CA ALA A 61 2.94 1.83 13.73
C ALA A 61 2.71 0.99 12.46
N ALA A 62 1.55 0.34 12.33
CA ALA A 62 1.18 -0.44 11.14
C ALA A 62 0.68 0.41 9.96
N GLY A 63 0.63 1.74 10.11
CA GLY A 63 0.14 2.66 9.09
C GLY A 63 1.02 2.71 7.82
N PRO A 64 0.47 3.20 6.69
CA PRO A 64 1.22 3.35 5.44
C PRO A 64 2.38 4.36 5.56
N LYS A 65 3.45 4.14 4.79
CA LYS A 65 4.58 5.04 4.63
C LYS A 65 4.34 5.96 3.43
N ALA A 66 4.18 7.26 3.70
CA ALA A 66 3.86 8.27 2.69
C ALA A 66 5.10 9.03 2.16
N GLU A 67 6.32 8.59 2.51
CA GLU A 67 7.60 9.19 2.11
C GLU A 67 8.16 8.60 0.80
#